data_AF-A0A6B1IEN8-F1
#
_entry.id   AF-A0A6B1IEN8-F1
#
_cell.length_a   1.000
_cell.length_b   1.000
_cell.length_c   1.000
_cell.angle_alpha   90.00
_cell.angle_beta   90.00
_cell.angle_gamma   90.00
#
_symmetry.space_group_name_H-M   'P 1'
#
loop_
_entity.id
_entity.type
_entity.pdbx_description
1 polymer ?
#
loop_
_entity_poly.entity_id
_entity_poly.type
_entity_poly.pdbx_seq_one_letter_code
_entity_poly.pdbx_strand_id
1 'polypeptide(L)'
;MDTFDGILLLLYCKGDAHIGRIALQKLVYVAGHKIPTLEIPQYKLQYYGPFSEKLGRILERLVSTSFVTENMTPGGHYESYDYSLNDDGVDISNDLKRKPEYMTIKSFMDVCQETCNFDVAALSYASKILYLMADRSYDDAVLDAKKSDWGLYRGDIKTGIKTLQRLNLVKH
;
A
#
# COMPACT_ATOMS: atom_id res chain seq x y z
N MET A 1 11.01 -6.05 -10.87
CA MET A 1 9.60 -6.09 -11.29
C MET A 1 9.08 -4.67 -11.45
N ASP A 2 8.37 -4.37 -12.54
CA ASP A 2 7.77 -3.03 -12.71
C ASP A 2 6.56 -2.82 -11.78
N THR A 3 6.12 -1.57 -11.65
CA THR A 3 5.00 -1.22 -10.76
C THR A 3 3.68 -1.88 -11.19
N PHE A 4 3.46 -2.12 -12.49
CA PHE A 4 2.22 -2.66 -13.02
C PHE A 4 2.04 -4.12 -12.60
N ASP A 5 3.07 -4.95 -12.86
CA ASP A 5 3.17 -6.34 -12.40
C ASP A 5 3.05 -6.42 -10.86
N GLY A 6 3.69 -5.48 -10.16
CA GLY A 6 3.65 -5.41 -8.71
C GLY A 6 2.26 -5.18 -8.14
N ILE A 7 1.48 -4.24 -8.70
CA ILE A 7 0.10 -3.98 -8.27
C ILE A 7 -0.78 -5.20 -8.52
N LEU A 8 -0.66 -5.83 -9.69
CA LEU A 8 -1.40 -7.04 -10.03
C LEU A 8 -1.15 -8.15 -9.00
N LEU A 9 0.11 -8.41 -8.65
CA LEU A 9 0.44 -9.40 -7.63
C LEU A 9 0.00 -9.02 -6.22
N LEU A 10 0.01 -7.73 -5.86
CA LEU A 10 -0.54 -7.27 -4.58
C LEU A 10 -2.05 -7.53 -4.51
N LEU A 11 -2.80 -7.17 -5.55
CA LEU A 11 -4.25 -7.43 -5.62
C LEU A 11 -4.54 -8.94 -5.67
N TYR A 12 -3.76 -9.72 -6.42
CA TYR A 12 -3.88 -11.18 -6.46
C TYR A 12 -3.71 -11.81 -5.08
N CYS A 13 -2.70 -11.38 -4.32
CA CYS A 13 -2.46 -11.88 -2.97
C CYS A 13 -3.52 -11.43 -1.96
N LYS A 14 -4.25 -10.34 -2.24
CA LYS A 14 -5.40 -9.92 -1.44
C LYS A 14 -6.62 -10.84 -1.64
N GLY A 15 -6.72 -11.46 -2.81
CA GLY A 15 -7.88 -12.25 -3.25
C GLY A 15 -9.05 -11.38 -3.69
N ASP A 16 -10.27 -11.90 -3.55
CA ASP A 16 -11.51 -11.26 -4.04
C ASP A 16 -11.92 -10.00 -3.24
N ALA A 17 -11.19 -9.68 -2.17
CA ALA A 17 -11.48 -8.53 -1.34
C ALA A 17 -10.92 -7.24 -1.94
N HIS A 18 -11.75 -6.21 -1.99
CA HIS A 18 -11.35 -4.91 -2.52
C HIS A 18 -10.34 -4.18 -1.63
N ILE A 19 -9.42 -3.44 -2.25
CA ILE A 19 -8.51 -2.50 -1.55
C ILE A 19 -8.83 -1.08 -1.99
N GLY A 20 -9.09 -0.19 -1.03
CA GLY A 20 -9.29 1.22 -1.32
C GLY A 20 -8.05 1.93 -1.84
N ARG A 21 -8.25 2.93 -2.71
CA ARG A 21 -7.19 3.70 -3.38
C ARG A 21 -6.15 4.24 -2.41
N ILE A 22 -6.56 4.76 -1.26
CA ILE A 22 -5.65 5.29 -0.25
C ILE A 22 -4.82 4.16 0.35
N ALA A 23 -5.45 3.06 0.77
CA ALA A 23 -4.73 1.88 1.28
C ALA A 23 -3.73 1.36 0.26
N LEU A 24 -4.13 1.22 -1.01
CA LEU A 24 -3.26 0.72 -2.08
C LEU A 24 -2.05 1.65 -2.33
N GLN A 25 -2.24 2.98 -2.31
CA GLN A 25 -1.14 3.95 -2.37
C GLN A 25 -0.12 3.74 -1.25
N LYS A 26 -0.58 3.52 -0.02
CA LYS A 26 0.32 3.28 1.11
C LYS A 26 0.98 1.91 1.01
N LEU A 27 0.22 0.90 0.61
CA LEU A 27 0.68 -0.48 0.48
C LEU A 27 1.81 -0.60 -0.54
N VAL A 28 1.66 -0.01 -1.74
CA VAL A 28 2.71 0.01 -2.76
C VAL A 28 3.96 0.74 -2.27
N TYR A 29 3.79 1.87 -1.56
CA TYR A 29 4.93 2.58 -0.98
C TYR A 29 5.71 1.74 0.04
N VAL A 30 5.02 1.08 0.97
CA VAL A 30 5.65 0.19 1.97
C VAL A 30 6.26 -1.05 1.28
N ALA A 31 5.59 -1.62 0.28
CA ALA A 31 6.09 -2.76 -0.48
C ALA A 31 7.43 -2.44 -1.17
N GLY A 32 7.58 -1.26 -1.76
CA GLY A 32 8.86 -0.86 -2.38
C GLY A 32 10.01 -0.69 -1.39
N HIS A 33 9.73 -0.38 -0.11
CA HIS A 33 10.75 -0.38 0.93
C HIS A 33 11.13 -1.80 1.36
N LYS A 34 10.19 -2.75 1.26
CA LYS A 34 10.41 -4.15 1.62
C LYS A 34 11.05 -4.96 0.50
N ILE A 35 10.79 -4.59 -0.75
CA ILE A 35 11.12 -5.35 -1.95
C ILE A 35 11.92 -4.43 -2.88
N PRO A 36 13.26 -4.35 -2.72
CA PRO A 36 14.08 -3.39 -3.46
C PRO A 36 14.03 -3.52 -4.99
N THR A 37 13.64 -4.70 -5.49
CA THR A 37 13.48 -4.97 -6.93
C THR A 37 12.11 -4.57 -7.47
N LEU A 38 11.16 -4.17 -6.62
CA LEU A 38 9.87 -3.63 -7.03
C LEU A 38 10.04 -2.14 -7.36
N GLU A 39 9.89 -1.79 -8.62
CA GLU A 39 9.87 -0.40 -9.04
C GLU A 39 8.64 0.29 -8.48
N ILE A 40 8.84 1.43 -7.80
CA ILE A 40 7.75 2.30 -7.34
C ILE A 40 7.93 3.70 -7.92
N PRO A 41 6.83 4.41 -8.24
CA PRO A 41 6.91 5.78 -8.72
C PRO A 41 7.38 6.73 -7.61
N GLN A 42 7.65 7.98 -7.97
CA GLN A 42 7.97 9.02 -6.98
C GLN A 42 6.75 9.34 -6.11
N TYR A 43 6.98 9.49 -4.80
CA TYR A 43 5.98 9.90 -3.83
C TYR A 43 6.29 11.28 -3.26
N LYS A 44 5.23 12.01 -2.91
CA LYS A 44 5.30 13.25 -2.13
C LYS A 44 4.50 13.07 -0.85
N LEU A 45 4.94 13.71 0.22
CA LEU A 45 4.19 13.71 1.47
C LEU A 45 2.90 14.51 1.30
N GLN A 46 1.77 13.86 1.48
CA GLN A 46 0.43 14.46 1.51
C GLN A 46 -0.26 14.17 2.84
N TYR A 47 -1.58 14.42 2.90
CA TYR A 47 -2.25 14.48 4.18
C TYR A 47 -2.19 13.17 4.94
N TYR A 48 -2.72 12.13 4.32
CA TYR A 48 -2.72 10.79 4.86
C TYR A 48 -1.38 10.06 4.63
N GLY A 49 -0.25 10.78 4.51
CA GLY A 49 1.07 10.23 4.23
C GLY A 49 1.47 10.25 2.75
N PRO A 50 2.49 9.49 2.34
CA PRO A 50 3.03 9.50 0.98
C PRO A 50 1.98 9.18 -0.08
N PHE A 51 1.94 9.97 -1.15
CA PHE A 51 1.06 9.77 -2.29
C PHE A 51 1.80 9.94 -3.61
N SER A 52 1.42 9.17 -4.62
CA SER A 52 1.95 9.27 -5.97
C SER A 52 0.84 9.44 -7.00
N GLU A 53 0.82 10.60 -7.67
CA GLU A 53 -0.04 10.85 -8.84
C GLU A 53 0.27 9.87 -9.97
N LYS A 54 1.55 9.52 -10.16
CA LYS A 54 1.96 8.54 -11.17
C LYS A 54 1.41 7.16 -10.86
N LEU A 55 1.37 6.75 -9.58
CA LEU A 55 0.69 5.51 -9.19
C LEU A 55 -0.81 5.57 -9.52
N GLY A 56 -1.46 6.71 -9.27
CA GLY A 56 -2.87 6.93 -9.64
C GLY A 56 -3.12 6.67 -11.12
N ARG A 57 -2.27 7.24 -12.00
CA ARG A 57 -2.36 7.02 -13.45
C ARG A 57 -2.08 5.56 -13.86
N ILE A 58 -1.23 4.85 -13.13
CA ILE A 58 -1.00 3.41 -13.36
C ILE A 58 -2.26 2.61 -13.01
N LEU A 59 -2.94 2.95 -11.92
CA LEU A 59 -4.23 2.32 -11.55
C LEU A 59 -5.31 2.61 -12.59
N GLU A 60 -5.46 3.86 -13.03
CA GLU A 60 -6.37 4.23 -14.12
C GLU A 60 -6.08 3.40 -15.39
N ARG A 61 -4.79 3.20 -15.70
CA ARG A 61 -4.39 2.38 -16.84
C ARG A 61 -4.75 0.90 -16.65
N LEU A 62 -4.49 0.33 -15.47
CA LEU A 62 -4.87 -1.05 -15.12
C LEU A 62 -6.36 -1.31 -15.27
N VAL A 63 -7.19 -0.33 -14.87
CA VAL A 63 -8.63 -0.35 -15.06
C VAL A 63 -8.99 -0.26 -16.54
N SER A 64 -8.36 0.66 -17.29
CA SER A 64 -8.61 0.82 -18.74
C SER A 64 -8.21 -0.39 -19.59
N THR A 65 -7.26 -1.20 -19.12
CA THR A 65 -6.83 -2.44 -19.78
C THR A 65 -7.65 -3.65 -19.35
N SER A 66 -8.71 -3.45 -18.56
CA SER A 66 -9.61 -4.51 -18.09
C SER A 66 -8.92 -5.63 -17.29
N PHE A 67 -7.88 -5.33 -16.51
CA PHE A 67 -7.31 -6.30 -15.56
C PHE A 67 -7.74 -6.05 -14.11
N VAL A 68 -8.21 -4.83 -13.83
CA VAL A 68 -8.61 -4.39 -12.50
C VAL A 68 -10.01 -3.81 -12.60
N THR A 69 -10.90 -4.25 -11.72
CA THR A 69 -12.20 -3.62 -11.52
C THR A 69 -12.05 -2.49 -10.50
N GLU A 70 -12.52 -1.30 -10.85
CA GLU A 70 -12.66 -0.18 -9.93
C GLU A 70 -14.13 -0.04 -9.54
N ASN A 71 -14.39 -0.08 -8.24
CA ASN A 71 -15.71 0.18 -7.66
C ASN A 71 -15.71 1.56 -7.03
N MET A 72 -16.53 2.45 -7.58
CA MET A 72 -16.76 3.79 -7.04
C MET A 72 -17.94 3.75 -6.08
N THR A 73 -17.71 4.14 -4.82
CA THR A 73 -18.78 4.36 -3.85
C THR A 73 -19.02 5.87 -3.72
N PRO A 74 -20.24 6.36 -4.01
CA PRO A 74 -20.59 7.76 -3.77
C PRO A 74 -20.51 8.07 -2.28
N GLY A 75 -19.74 9.08 -1.89
CA GLY A 75 -19.77 9.64 -0.54
C GLY A 75 -20.32 11.06 -0.57
N GLY A 76 -20.89 11.52 0.55
CA GLY A 76 -21.59 12.81 0.60
C GLY A 76 -20.74 14.01 0.18
N HIS A 77 -19.43 14.00 0.45
CA HIS A 77 -18.50 15.06 0.04
C HIS A 77 -17.39 14.59 -0.89
N TYR A 78 -17.08 13.28 -0.90
CA TYR A 78 -16.00 12.69 -1.69
C TYR A 78 -16.37 11.27 -2.09
N GLU A 79 -16.06 10.92 -3.34
CA GLU A 79 -16.14 9.54 -3.84
C GLU A 79 -14.98 8.71 -3.30
N SER A 80 -15.24 7.46 -2.94
CA SER A 80 -14.20 6.47 -2.64
C SER A 80 -14.11 5.43 -3.76
N TYR A 81 -12.90 4.95 -3.99
CA TYR A 81 -12.59 4.01 -5.06
C TYR A 81 -11.87 2.80 -4.46
N ASP A 82 -12.36 1.60 -4.75
CA ASP A 82 -11.74 0.35 -4.35
C ASP A 82 -11.43 -0.53 -5.56
N TYR A 83 -10.39 -1.34 -5.44
CA TYR A 83 -9.85 -2.14 -6.54
C TYR A 83 -9.82 -3.63 -6.21
N SER A 84 -10.15 -4.45 -7.20
CA SER A 84 -9.96 -5.90 -7.20
C SER A 84 -9.51 -6.37 -8.59
N LEU A 85 -8.96 -7.58 -8.68
CA LEU A 85 -8.77 -8.21 -9.99
C LEU A 85 -10.11 -8.72 -10.53
N ASN A 86 -10.24 -8.74 -11.85
CA ASN A 86 -11.23 -9.55 -12.54
C ASN A 86 -10.57 -10.85 -13.06
N ASP A 87 -11.31 -11.68 -13.78
CA ASP A 87 -10.84 -12.98 -14.29
C ASP A 87 -9.54 -12.84 -15.12
N ASP A 88 -9.49 -11.91 -16.07
CA ASP A 88 -8.29 -11.65 -16.88
C ASP A 88 -7.09 -11.20 -16.01
N GLY A 89 -7.35 -10.37 -15.01
CA GLY A 89 -6.37 -9.92 -14.03
C GLY A 89 -5.81 -11.06 -13.17
N VAL A 90 -6.67 -12.02 -12.80
CA VAL A 90 -6.26 -13.23 -12.07
C VAL A 90 -5.39 -14.13 -12.94
N ASP A 91 -5.77 -14.31 -14.22
CA ASP A 91 -5.03 -15.14 -15.16
C ASP A 91 -3.62 -14.60 -15.43
N ILE A 92 -3.49 -13.30 -15.74
CA ILE A 92 -2.16 -12.70 -15.92
C ILE A 92 -1.34 -12.73 -14.63
N SER A 93 -1.99 -12.56 -13.47
CA SER A 93 -1.30 -12.64 -12.17
C SER A 93 -0.80 -14.05 -11.88
N ASN A 94 -1.51 -15.09 -12.33
CA ASN A 94 -1.03 -16.46 -12.22
C ASN A 94 0.27 -16.67 -12.99
N ASP A 95 0.38 -16.10 -14.19
CA ASP A 95 1.63 -16.11 -14.96
C ASP A 95 2.74 -15.30 -14.28
N LEU A 96 2.41 -14.24 -13.55
CA LEU A 96 3.38 -13.42 -12.82
C LEU A 96 3.95 -14.13 -11.58
N LYS A 97 3.33 -15.20 -11.07
CA LYS A 97 3.84 -15.97 -9.92
C LYS A 97 5.22 -16.59 -10.17
N ARG A 98 5.61 -16.77 -11.44
CA ARG A 98 6.95 -17.26 -11.81
C ARG A 98 8.06 -16.22 -11.61
N LYS A 99 7.70 -14.96 -11.37
CA LYS A 99 8.67 -13.89 -11.08
C LYS A 99 9.29 -14.11 -9.70
N PRO A 100 10.60 -13.86 -9.51
CA PRO A 100 11.28 -14.14 -8.25
C PRO A 100 10.72 -13.35 -7.06
N GLU A 101 10.11 -12.20 -7.29
CA GLU A 101 9.53 -11.36 -6.25
C GLU A 101 8.22 -11.91 -5.65
N TYR A 102 7.54 -12.84 -6.32
CA TYR A 102 6.19 -13.29 -5.93
C TYR A 102 6.12 -13.78 -4.48
N MET A 103 7.05 -14.63 -4.05
CA MET A 103 7.04 -15.16 -2.68
C MET A 103 7.25 -14.07 -1.62
N THR A 104 8.05 -13.05 -1.93
CA THR A 104 8.27 -11.90 -1.05
C THR A 104 7.03 -11.00 -1.00
N ILE A 105 6.37 -10.77 -2.15
CA ILE A 105 5.10 -10.03 -2.20
C ILE A 105 4.03 -10.76 -1.39
N LYS A 106 3.90 -12.08 -1.56
CA LYS A 106 2.94 -12.88 -0.81
C LYS A 106 3.19 -12.78 0.70
N SER A 107 4.43 -13.00 1.15
CA SER A 107 4.78 -12.88 2.57
C SER A 107 4.55 -11.47 3.12
N PHE A 108 4.82 -10.43 2.32
CA PHE A 108 4.50 -9.04 2.66
C PHE A 108 2.99 -8.85 2.87
N MET A 109 2.17 -9.36 1.96
CA MET A 109 0.70 -9.27 2.02
C MET A 109 0.14 -10.06 3.20
N ASP A 110 0.66 -11.24 3.49
CA ASP A 110 0.29 -12.06 4.66
C ASP A 110 0.54 -11.27 5.96
N VAL A 111 1.71 -10.63 6.10
CA VAL A 111 2.01 -9.78 7.27
C VAL A 111 1.07 -8.58 7.35
N CYS A 112 0.77 -7.89 6.25
CA CYS A 112 -0.17 -6.78 6.25
C CYS A 112 -1.58 -7.24 6.65
N GLN A 113 -2.04 -8.38 6.14
CA GLN A 113 -3.32 -9.00 6.48
C GLN A 113 -3.39 -9.36 7.98
N GLU A 114 -2.35 -9.98 8.54
CA GLU A 114 -2.27 -10.39 9.95
C GLU A 114 -2.19 -9.21 10.92
N THR A 115 -1.47 -8.16 10.55
CA THR A 115 -1.10 -7.08 11.49
C THR A 115 -2.06 -5.91 11.46
N CYS A 116 -2.51 -5.50 10.27
CA CYS A 116 -3.34 -4.31 10.09
C CYS A 116 -4.63 -4.58 9.30
N ASN A 117 -4.81 -5.77 8.72
CA ASN A 117 -5.96 -6.09 7.87
C ASN A 117 -6.19 -5.04 6.76
N PHE A 118 -5.10 -4.50 6.21
CA PHE A 118 -5.11 -3.43 5.20
C PHE A 118 -5.84 -2.15 5.63
N ASP A 119 -5.96 -1.92 6.94
CA ASP A 119 -6.55 -0.70 7.49
C ASP A 119 -5.81 0.55 6.98
N VAL A 120 -6.60 1.50 6.47
CA VAL A 120 -6.09 2.71 5.83
C VAL A 120 -5.30 3.55 6.83
N ALA A 121 -5.75 3.67 8.08
CA ALA A 121 -5.10 4.50 9.07
C ALA A 121 -3.75 3.89 9.50
N ALA A 122 -3.71 2.59 9.76
CA ALA A 122 -2.49 1.86 10.09
C ALA A 122 -1.44 1.95 8.97
N LEU A 123 -1.85 1.73 7.71
CA LEU A 123 -0.97 1.85 6.55
C LEU A 123 -0.52 3.30 6.30
N SER A 124 -1.38 4.28 6.56
CA SER A 124 -1.03 5.71 6.47
C SER A 124 0.04 6.09 7.50
N TYR A 125 -0.06 5.59 8.74
CA TYR A 125 0.97 5.78 9.74
C TYR A 125 2.27 5.06 9.39
N ALA A 126 2.19 3.79 8.98
CA ALA A 126 3.36 3.00 8.58
C ALA A 126 4.15 3.69 7.44
N SER A 127 3.47 4.05 6.36
CA SER A 127 4.09 4.73 5.23
C SER A 127 4.65 6.11 5.58
N LYS A 128 3.98 6.88 6.45
CA LYS A 128 4.46 8.19 6.90
C LYS A 128 5.74 8.07 7.74
N ILE A 129 5.81 7.10 8.64
CA ILE A 129 7.03 6.83 9.42
C ILE A 129 8.19 6.54 8.47
N LEU A 130 8.00 5.63 7.50
CA LEU A 130 9.04 5.31 6.52
C LEU A 130 9.50 6.53 5.71
N TYR A 131 8.57 7.38 5.28
CA TYR A 131 8.90 8.58 4.53
C TYR A 131 9.72 9.57 5.36
N LEU A 132 9.34 9.78 6.62
CA LEU A 132 10.04 10.69 7.54
C LEU A 132 11.41 10.13 7.99
N MET A 133 11.61 8.81 7.96
CA MET A 133 12.91 8.21 8.27
C MET A 133 13.98 8.48 7.20
N ALA A 134 13.61 9.08 6.06
CA ALA A 134 14.59 9.48 5.04
C ALA A 134 15.55 10.56 5.54
N ASP A 135 15.09 11.45 6.43
CA ASP A 135 15.85 12.58 6.95
C ASP A 135 15.87 12.68 8.50
N ARG A 136 15.20 11.75 9.20
CA ARG A 136 15.05 11.77 10.65
C ARG A 136 15.41 10.43 11.29
N SER A 137 15.69 10.45 12.59
CA SER A 137 15.76 9.23 13.39
C SER A 137 14.40 8.53 13.44
N TYR A 138 14.38 7.23 13.75
CA TYR A 138 13.13 6.48 13.94
C TYR A 138 12.23 7.13 15.01
N ASP A 139 12.80 7.55 16.14
CA ASP A 139 12.04 8.15 17.24
C ASP A 139 11.44 9.49 16.82
N ASP A 140 12.20 10.34 16.13
CA ASP A 140 11.71 11.61 15.61
C ASP A 140 10.63 11.41 14.54
N ALA A 141 10.81 10.46 13.63
CA ALA A 141 9.82 10.11 12.61
C ALA A 141 8.50 9.64 13.25
N VAL A 142 8.56 8.82 14.29
CA VAL A 142 7.39 8.38 15.06
C VAL A 142 6.75 9.54 15.81
N LEU A 143 7.54 10.41 16.45
CA LEU A 143 7.03 11.58 17.16
C LEU A 143 6.32 12.54 16.20
N ASP A 144 6.86 12.78 15.02
CA ASP A 144 6.28 13.74 14.07
C ASP A 144 5.08 13.15 13.32
N ALA A 145 5.10 11.83 13.07
CA ALA A 145 3.90 11.11 12.63
C ALA A 145 2.76 11.20 13.67
N LYS A 146 3.08 11.23 14.98
CA LYS A 146 2.11 11.39 16.08
C LYS A 146 1.64 12.83 16.32
N LYS A 147 2.54 13.82 16.27
CA LYS A 147 2.24 15.26 16.49
C LYS A 147 1.33 15.85 15.43
N SER A 148 1.31 15.21 14.28
CA SER A 148 0.38 15.49 13.22
C SER A 148 -1.05 15.36 13.75
N ASP A 149 -1.69 16.50 14.04
CA ASP A 149 -3.12 16.77 14.35
C ASP A 149 -4.13 16.24 13.30
N TRP A 150 -3.83 15.10 12.68
CA TRP A 150 -4.36 14.70 11.38
C TRP A 150 -5.58 13.79 11.47
N GLY A 151 -6.31 13.84 12.60
CA GLY A 151 -7.61 13.19 12.79
C GLY A 151 -7.65 11.67 12.56
N LEU A 152 -6.52 11.01 12.35
CA LEU A 152 -6.46 9.56 12.18
C LEU A 152 -6.73 8.90 13.54
N TYR A 153 -7.69 7.99 13.57
CA TYR A 153 -8.24 7.38 14.76
C TYR A 153 -7.13 6.92 15.73
N ARG A 154 -7.26 7.30 17.01
CA ARG A 154 -6.20 7.21 18.03
C ARG A 154 -5.72 5.76 18.35
N GLY A 155 -6.20 4.74 17.63
CA GLY A 155 -5.80 3.33 17.76
C GLY A 155 -4.70 2.86 16.80
N ASP A 156 -4.50 3.52 15.66
CA ASP A 156 -3.90 2.84 14.49
C ASP A 156 -2.38 3.02 14.34
N ILE A 157 -1.77 3.94 15.11
CA ILE A 157 -0.32 4.16 15.10
C ILE A 157 0.44 2.92 15.57
N LYS A 158 -0.04 2.31 16.66
CA LYS A 158 0.59 1.11 17.23
C LYS A 158 0.53 -0.05 16.24
N THR A 159 -0.60 -0.18 15.54
CA THR A 159 -0.80 -1.16 14.48
C THR A 159 0.18 -0.93 13.33
N GLY A 160 0.28 0.31 12.82
CA GLY A 160 1.25 0.66 11.77
C GLY A 160 2.70 0.38 12.16
N ILE A 161 3.12 0.74 13.39
CA ILE A 161 4.45 0.43 13.92
C ILE A 161 4.67 -1.07 13.98
N LYS A 162 3.71 -1.83 14.53
CA LYS A 162 3.77 -3.30 14.61
C LYS A 162 3.92 -3.92 13.22
N THR A 163 3.20 -3.42 12.22
CA THR A 163 3.33 -3.85 10.83
C THR A 163 4.75 -3.61 10.30
N LEU A 164 5.31 -2.41 10.48
CA LEU A 164 6.68 -2.12 10.06
C LEU A 164 7.73 -3.01 10.75
N GLN A 165 7.55 -3.27 12.04
CA GLN A 165 8.43 -4.17 12.81
C GLN A 165 8.34 -5.61 12.27
N ARG A 166 7.13 -6.13 12.05
CA ARG A 166 6.90 -7.47 11.47
C ARG A 166 7.45 -7.60 10.05
N LEU A 167 7.47 -6.50 9.30
CA LEU A 167 8.10 -6.43 7.99
C LEU A 167 9.63 -6.25 8.05
N ASN A 168 10.22 -6.09 9.23
CA ASN A 168 11.63 -5.76 9.45
C ASN A 168 12.07 -4.46 8.74
N LEU A 169 11.18 -3.46 8.67
CA LEU A 169 11.47 -2.15 8.08
C LEU A 169 11.88 -1.11 9.11
N VAL A 170 11.60 -1.36 10.39
CA VAL A 170 12.03 -0.53 11.52
C VAL A 170 12.53 -1.45 12.65
N LYS A 171 13.38 -0.91 13.52
CA LYS A 171 13.92 -1.65 14.67
C LYS A 171 12.92 -1.68 15.84
N HIS A 172 13.13 -2.64 16.74
CA HIS A 172 12.45 -2.71 18.04
C HIS A 172 12.97 -1.66 19.00
#